data_AF-A0A409WZD8-F1
#
_entry.id   AF-A0A409WZD8-F1
#
_cell.length_a   1.000
_cell.length_b   1.000
_cell.length_c   1.000
_cell.angle_alpha   90.00
_cell.angle_beta   90.00
_cell.angle_gamma   90.00
#
_symmetry.space_group_name_H-M   'P 1'
#
loop_
_entity.id
_entity.type
_entity.pdbx_description
1 polymer ?
#
loop_
_entity_poly.entity_id
_entity_poly.type
_entity_poly.pdbx_seq_one_letter_code
_entity_poly.pdbx_strand_id
1 'polypeptide(L)'
;SLAKPADFEIQGAHRLTKQYDSEGKRTIGVLTKSDRIPTGEEVNWLSFNRNGKEPLANGWFSVEQPSSRELKIVTTWGDARQKENNFFSTTAP
;
A
#
# COMPACT_ATOMS: atom_id res chain seq x y z
N SER A 1 -16.95 -14.15 -10.04
CA SER A 1 -15.65 -14.20 -9.33
C SER A 1 -14.72 -13.24 -10.03
N LEU A 2 -14.69 -11.97 -9.61
CA LEU A 2 -13.81 -10.95 -10.19
C LEU A 2 -12.55 -10.93 -9.33
N ALA A 3 -11.48 -11.57 -9.81
CA ALA A 3 -10.16 -11.37 -9.26
C ALA A 3 -9.84 -9.88 -9.38
N LYS A 4 -9.65 -9.20 -8.24
CA LYS A 4 -9.30 -7.77 -8.23
C LYS A 4 -7.93 -7.64 -8.88
N PRO A 5 -7.69 -6.63 -9.75
CA PRO A 5 -6.38 -6.37 -10.34
C PRO A 5 -5.25 -6.28 -9.29
N ALA A 6 -5.59 -5.84 -8.07
CA ALA A 6 -4.65 -5.80 -6.94
C ALA A 6 -4.18 -7.19 -6.50
N ASP A 7 -5.05 -8.21 -6.47
CA ASP A 7 -4.66 -9.57 -6.03
C ASP A 7 -3.65 -10.20 -7.00
N PHE A 8 -3.80 -9.98 -8.31
CA PHE A 8 -2.89 -10.55 -9.31
C PHE A 8 -1.50 -9.91 -9.26
N GLU A 9 -1.43 -8.58 -9.18
CA GLU A 9 -0.16 -7.85 -9.06
C GLU A 9 0.55 -8.16 -7.74
N ILE A 10 -0.21 -8.24 -6.64
CA ILE A 10 0.32 -8.63 -5.33
C ILE A 10 0.87 -10.06 -5.38
N GLN A 11 0.16 -11.01 -6.01
CA GLN A 11 0.63 -12.39 -6.16
C GLN A 11 1.90 -12.50 -7.01
N GLY A 12 2.02 -11.70 -8.06
CA GLY A 12 3.21 -11.66 -8.92
C GLY A 12 4.45 -11.16 -8.18
N ALA A 13 4.34 -10.00 -7.54
CA ALA A 13 5.42 -9.40 -6.76
C ALA A 13 5.80 -10.30 -5.57
N HIS A 14 4.80 -10.81 -4.84
CA HIS A 14 5.00 -11.68 -3.68
C HIS A 14 5.80 -12.94 -4.03
N ARG A 15 5.43 -13.63 -5.12
CA ARG A 15 6.12 -14.83 -5.59
C ARG A 15 7.60 -14.56 -5.86
N LEU A 16 7.92 -13.46 -6.54
CA LEU A 16 9.30 -13.08 -6.83
C LEU A 16 10.08 -12.78 -5.54
N THR A 17 9.50 -12.01 -4.61
CA THR A 17 10.15 -11.74 -3.33
C THR A 17 10.42 -13.01 -2.53
N LYS A 18 9.48 -13.97 -2.47
CA LYS A 18 9.74 -15.24 -1.77
C LYS A 18 10.80 -16.10 -2.44
N GLN A 19 10.93 -16.04 -3.75
CA GLN A 19 11.95 -16.78 -4.48
C GLN A 19 13.37 -16.29 -4.16
N TYR A 20 13.57 -14.99 -3.93
CA TYR A 20 14.91 -14.39 -3.76
C TYR A 20 15.18 -13.84 -2.34
N ASP A 21 14.17 -13.75 -1.49
CA ASP A 21 14.23 -13.27 -0.10
C ASP A 21 13.10 -13.92 0.73
N SER A 22 13.13 -15.26 0.81
CA SER A 22 12.10 -16.06 1.50
C SER A 22 11.87 -15.67 2.96
N GLU A 23 12.92 -15.20 3.64
CA GLU A 23 12.89 -14.70 5.02
C GLU A 23 12.50 -13.22 5.14
N GLY A 24 12.37 -12.48 4.03
CA GLY A 24 11.94 -11.08 4.03
C GLY A 24 12.94 -10.11 4.68
N LYS A 25 14.24 -10.43 4.68
CA LYS A 25 15.28 -9.62 5.35
C LYS A 25 15.69 -8.39 4.55
N ARG A 26 15.46 -8.41 3.24
CA ARG A 26 15.94 -7.38 2.29
C ARG A 26 14.79 -6.75 1.50
N THR A 27 13.55 -7.04 1.90
CA THR A 27 12.33 -6.58 1.24
C THR A 27 11.60 -5.58 2.14
N ILE A 28 11.02 -4.54 1.53
CA ILE A 28 9.99 -3.69 2.13
C ILE A 28 8.67 -3.91 1.40
N GLY A 29 7.58 -3.88 2.13
CA GLY A 29 6.25 -3.89 1.56
C GLY A 29 5.72 -2.47 1.42
N VAL A 30 5.23 -2.10 0.24
CA VAL A 30 4.57 -0.80 0.02
C VAL A 30 3.16 -1.04 -0.48
N LEU A 31 2.19 -0.58 0.30
CA LEU A 31 0.78 -0.62 -0.02
C LEU A 31 0.36 0.75 -0.58
N THR A 32 -0.35 0.77 -1.70
CA THR A 32 -0.74 2.00 -2.42
C THR A 32 -2.23 2.03 -2.66
N LYS A 33 -2.79 3.25 -2.81
CA LYS A 33 -4.23 3.49 -3.03
C LYS A 33 -5.07 3.10 -1.81
N SER A 34 -4.69 3.61 -0.65
CA SER A 34 -5.38 3.36 0.62
C SER A 34 -6.82 3.89 0.56
N ASP A 35 -7.08 4.88 -0.30
CA ASP A 35 -8.40 5.41 -0.64
C ASP A 35 -9.37 4.38 -1.27
N ARG A 36 -8.87 3.25 -1.78
CA ARG A 36 -9.66 2.24 -2.51
C ARG A 36 -9.93 0.97 -1.73
N ILE A 37 -9.58 0.93 -0.46
CA ILE A 37 -9.89 -0.22 0.40
C ILE A 37 -11.42 -0.32 0.51
N PRO A 38 -12.05 -1.43 0.08
CA PRO A 38 -13.48 -1.59 0.22
C PRO A 38 -13.87 -1.65 1.70
N THR A 39 -15.01 -1.05 2.03
CA THR A 39 -15.56 -1.11 3.38
C THR A 39 -15.71 -2.56 3.85
N GLY A 40 -15.16 -2.87 5.02
CA GLY A 40 -15.13 -4.22 5.60
C GLY A 40 -13.88 -5.04 5.26
N GLU A 41 -12.99 -4.57 4.37
CA GLU A 41 -11.73 -5.25 4.04
C GLU A 41 -10.48 -4.62 4.71
N GLU A 42 -10.68 -3.59 5.54
CA GLU A 42 -9.63 -2.84 6.24
C GLU A 42 -8.75 -3.74 7.11
N VAL A 43 -9.35 -4.78 7.70
CA VAL A 43 -8.65 -5.76 8.56
C VAL A 43 -7.49 -6.45 7.83
N ASN A 44 -7.67 -6.77 6.54
CA ASN A 44 -6.62 -7.40 5.75
C ASN A 44 -5.46 -6.44 5.50
N TRP A 45 -5.77 -5.18 5.21
CA TRP A 45 -4.78 -4.12 5.02
C TRP A 45 -4.00 -3.81 6.30
N LEU A 46 -4.72 -3.71 7.42
CA LEU A 46 -4.15 -3.51 8.75
C LEU A 46 -3.23 -4.68 9.15
N SER A 47 -3.56 -5.91 8.74
CA SER A 47 -2.74 -7.09 9.03
C SER A 47 -1.35 -7.01 8.37
N PHE A 48 -1.25 -6.46 7.15
CA PHE A 48 0.05 -6.19 6.52
C PHE A 48 0.78 -5.03 7.22
N ASN A 49 0.13 -3.87 7.43
CA ASN A 49 0.77 -2.72 8.09
C ASN A 49 1.29 -3.04 9.51
N ARG A 50 0.60 -3.93 10.24
CA ARG A 50 1.04 -4.41 11.57
C ARG A 50 2.05 -5.55 11.49
N ASN A 51 2.53 -5.89 10.30
CA ASN A 51 3.47 -6.97 10.03
C ASN A 51 2.98 -8.36 10.47
N GLY A 52 1.66 -8.55 10.64
CA GLY A 52 1.06 -9.82 11.06
C GLY A 52 0.79 -10.79 9.90
N LYS A 53 0.70 -10.27 8.68
CA LYS A 53 0.57 -11.05 7.44
C LYS A 53 1.80 -10.82 6.56
N GLU A 54 2.41 -11.90 6.07
CA GLU A 54 3.66 -11.86 5.28
C GLU A 54 4.73 -10.97 5.92
N PRO A 55 5.23 -11.36 7.12
CA PRO A 55 6.14 -10.52 7.88
C PRO A 55 7.43 -10.22 7.10
N LEU A 56 7.85 -8.96 7.14
CA LEU A 56 9.10 -8.47 6.57
C LEU A 56 9.95 -7.84 7.67
N ALA A 57 11.27 -8.03 7.63
CA ALA A 57 12.17 -7.47 8.66
C ALA A 57 12.15 -5.94 8.67
N ASN A 58 11.94 -5.33 7.50
CA ASN A 58 11.85 -3.88 7.34
C ASN A 58 10.40 -3.36 7.37
N GLY A 59 9.43 -4.25 7.58
CA GLY A 59 8.01 -3.92 7.71
C GLY A 59 7.30 -3.54 6.41
N TRP A 60 6.08 -3.04 6.60
CA TRP A 60 5.15 -2.62 5.57
C TRP A 60 4.79 -1.14 5.77
N PHE A 61 4.65 -0.42 4.67
CA PHE A 61 4.32 1.00 4.66
C PHE A 61 3.13 1.24 3.74
N SER A 62 2.28 2.19 4.09
CA SER A 62 1.23 2.68 3.22
C SER A 62 1.60 4.07 2.71
N VAL A 63 1.36 4.33 1.42
CA VAL A 63 1.54 5.65 0.82
C VAL A 63 0.24 6.08 0.13
N GLU A 64 -0.04 7.37 0.17
CA GLU A 64 -1.15 7.98 -0.55
C GLU A 64 -0.59 8.87 -1.65
N GLN A 65 -1.00 8.61 -2.88
CA GLN A 65 -0.47 9.28 -4.07
C GLN A 65 -1.59 10.03 -4.79
N PRO A 66 -1.30 11.14 -5.48
CA PRO A 66 -2.32 11.85 -6.25
C PRO A 66 -2.95 10.92 -7.30
N SER A 67 -4.27 10.94 -7.37
CA SER A 67 -5.00 10.27 -8.44
C SER A 67 -4.73 10.93 -9.79
N SER A 68 -5.02 10.23 -10.89
CA SER A 68 -4.86 10.79 -12.25
C SER A 68 -5.61 12.11 -12.46
N ARG A 69 -6.70 12.35 -11.72
CA ARG A 69 -7.44 13.62 -11.75
C ARG A 69 -6.68 14.73 -11.03
N GLU A 70 -6.07 14.42 -9.91
CA GLU A 70 -5.38 15.37 -9.03
C GLU A 70 -3.98 15.72 -9.52
N LEU A 71 -3.34 14.86 -10.31
CA LEU A 71 -2.07 15.17 -10.97
C LEU A 71 -2.11 16.43 -11.84
N LYS A 72 -3.31 16.93 -12.19
CA LYS A 72 -3.49 18.21 -12.90
C LYS A 72 -3.37 19.44 -11.99
N ILE A 73 -3.48 19.26 -10.68
CA ILE A 73 -3.56 20.33 -9.67
C ILE A 73 -2.38 20.22 -8.68
N VAL A 74 -1.99 19.01 -8.32
CA VAL A 74 -0.79 18.71 -7.54
C VAL A 74 0.42 18.87 -8.45
N THR A 75 1.03 20.05 -8.44
CA THR A 75 2.12 20.41 -9.35
C THR A 75 3.50 20.24 -8.72
N THR A 76 3.58 20.21 -7.39
CA THR A 76 4.84 20.04 -6.66
C THR A 76 4.86 18.81 -5.78
N TRP A 77 6.08 18.35 -5.46
CA TRP A 77 6.30 17.32 -4.45
C TRP A 77 5.78 17.73 -3.06
N GLY A 78 5.86 19.02 -2.73
CA GLY A 78 5.33 19.56 -1.47
C GLY A 78 3.82 19.40 -1.37
N ASP A 79 3.09 19.69 -2.44
CA ASP A 79 1.63 19.53 -2.50
C ASP A 79 1.24 18.06 -2.32
N ALA A 80 1.93 17.15 -3.00
CA ALA A 80 1.68 15.71 -2.89
C ALA A 80 1.90 15.22 -1.45
N ARG A 81 2.99 15.65 -0.81
CA ARG A 81 3.32 15.27 0.57
C ARG A 81 2.32 15.84 1.58
N GLN A 82 1.90 17.10 1.40
CA GLN A 82 0.89 17.70 2.28
C GLN A 82 -0.45 16.97 2.16
N LYS A 83 -0.85 16.61 0.94
CA LYS A 83 -2.07 15.84 0.69
C LYS A 83 -2.01 14.46 1.36
N GLU A 84 -0.90 13.75 1.23
CA GLU A 84 -0.70 12.46 1.89
C GLU A 84 -0.82 12.57 3.42
N ASN A 85 -0.17 13.58 4.02
CA ASN A 85 -0.28 13.84 5.45
C ASN A 85 -1.71 14.14 5.88
N ASN A 86 -2.44 14.94 5.09
CA ASN A 86 -3.84 15.23 5.36
C ASN A 86 -4.69 13.95 5.31
N PHE A 87 -4.51 13.12 4.28
CA PHE A 87 -5.23 11.85 4.18
C PHE A 87 -5.04 10.96 5.41
N PHE A 88 -3.79 10.68 5.80
CA PHE A 88 -3.54 9.78 6.92
C PHE A 88 -3.85 10.38 8.30
N SER A 89 -3.96 11.70 8.42
CA SER A 89 -4.38 12.34 9.67
C SER A 89 -5.90 12.43 9.84
N THR A 90 -6.67 12.40 8.74
CA THR A 90 -8.14 12.54 8.78
C THR A 90 -8.90 11.27 8.44
N THR A 91 -8.26 10.29 7.80
CA THR A 91 -8.88 9.04 7.38
C THR A 91 -8.52 7.93 8.35
N ALA A 92 -9.52 7.40 9.06
CA ALA A 92 -9.34 6.20 9.85
C ALA A 92 -9.06 4.99 8.93
N PRO A 93 -8.19 4.07 9.36
CA PRO A 93 -7.90 2.87 8.58
C PRO A 93 -9.06 1.89 8.53
#